data_AF-R9SIR9-F1
#
_entry.id   AF-R9SIR9-F1
#
_cell.length_a   1.000
_cell.length_b   1.000
_cell.length_c   1.000
_cell.angle_alpha   90.00
_cell.angle_beta   90.00
_cell.angle_gamma   90.00
#
_symmetry.space_group_name_H-M   'P 1'
#
loop_
_entity.id
_entity.type
_entity.pdbx_description
1 polymer ?
#
loop_
_entity_poly.entity_id
_entity_poly.type
_entity_poly.pdbx_seq_one_letter_code
_entity_poly.pdbx_strand_id
1 'polypeptide(L)'
;MFLDYPNKKSMNEILNKKYNGNFKIIKGENEKNKLFYGDNFDGLNILLHKYNLKGKIDLIYIDPPFSTNNIFKIGSRKNAISSSNDDEIAYEDTLKDEDYLEFIRERLILLYELLSKEGSIYFHIDYKIGHYIKILMDEIFGIENFRGDISRIKCNPKNFRRKGYGNIKDMILFYSKSNKYTWNYPTVPFTEKDIEKLYKKVDEKGRRYTTVPIHAPGETNNGDTGKKWRGMFPPKGRHWRCSLEKLDELDANGLIEWSKNGNPRKKNYAFEMKHKGKPMQDIWEDFKDPTKPEYPTEKNKDMLKKIIKTSSNEGDLILDCFMGSGTTIIAAQELGRKWIGMDKSPKAIEVSQKRLKKVQENLYSSGKYEYIKIE
;
A
#
# COMPACT_ATOMS: atom_id res chain seq x y z
N MET A 1 -19.98 -7.60 -11.02
CA MET A 1 -19.94 -6.62 -12.12
C MET A 1 -18.72 -6.97 -12.95
N PHE A 2 -18.82 -6.99 -14.27
CA PHE A 2 -17.72 -7.35 -15.16
C PHE A 2 -17.64 -6.30 -16.28
N LEU A 3 -16.44 -5.99 -16.74
CA LEU A 3 -16.25 -5.22 -17.97
C LEU A 3 -16.30 -6.16 -19.16
N ASP A 4 -17.02 -5.76 -20.20
CA ASP A 4 -17.04 -6.44 -21.49
C ASP A 4 -16.47 -5.49 -22.54
N TYR A 5 -15.52 -5.97 -23.33
CA TYR A 5 -14.83 -5.20 -24.37
C TYR A 5 -14.24 -6.13 -25.45
N PRO A 6 -14.10 -5.67 -26.70
CA PRO A 6 -13.94 -6.54 -27.88
C PRO A 6 -12.71 -7.46 -27.88
N ASN A 7 -11.58 -7.02 -27.32
CA ASN A 7 -10.31 -7.77 -27.31
C ASN A 7 -10.07 -8.56 -26.01
N LYS A 8 -11.09 -8.74 -25.17
CA LYS A 8 -10.98 -9.43 -23.88
C LYS A 8 -10.70 -10.92 -24.06
N LYS A 9 -9.52 -11.39 -23.65
CA LYS A 9 -9.15 -12.81 -23.73
C LYS A 9 -9.72 -13.60 -22.57
N SER A 10 -9.87 -14.91 -22.75
CA SER A 10 -10.23 -15.79 -21.65
C SER A 10 -9.08 -15.91 -20.64
N MET A 11 -9.37 -16.12 -19.35
CA MET A 11 -8.32 -16.31 -18.34
C MET A 11 -7.41 -17.51 -18.68
N ASN A 12 -8.00 -18.60 -19.22
CA ASN A 12 -7.26 -19.79 -19.62
C ASN A 12 -6.30 -19.50 -20.78
N GLU A 13 -6.71 -18.69 -21.75
CA GLU A 13 -5.83 -18.27 -22.85
C GLU A 13 -4.59 -17.53 -22.33
N ILE A 14 -4.79 -16.60 -21.39
CA ILE A 14 -3.72 -15.81 -20.77
C ILE A 14 -2.78 -16.73 -19.96
N LEU A 15 -3.33 -17.62 -19.14
CA LEU A 15 -2.54 -18.55 -18.31
C LEU A 15 -1.79 -19.61 -19.11
N ASN A 16 -2.29 -19.98 -20.29
CA ASN A 16 -1.63 -20.93 -21.19
C ASN A 16 -0.55 -20.28 -22.06
N LYS A 17 -0.52 -18.94 -22.15
CA LYS A 17 0.49 -18.19 -22.90
C LYS A 17 1.82 -18.17 -22.14
N LYS A 18 2.53 -19.29 -22.21
CA LYS A 18 3.87 -19.45 -21.62
C LYS A 18 4.91 -18.68 -22.41
N TYR A 19 5.85 -18.06 -21.70
CA TYR A 19 7.06 -17.53 -22.33
C TYR A 19 7.91 -18.69 -22.88
N ASN A 20 8.05 -18.72 -24.20
CA ASN A 20 8.84 -19.72 -24.93
C ASN A 20 10.19 -19.16 -25.43
N GLY A 21 10.49 -17.89 -25.14
CA GLY A 21 11.77 -17.28 -25.50
C GLY A 21 12.89 -17.67 -24.54
N ASN A 22 14.07 -17.09 -24.77
CA ASN A 22 15.26 -17.29 -23.94
C ASN A 22 15.46 -16.09 -23.01
N PHE A 23 15.97 -16.34 -21.82
CA PHE A 23 16.48 -15.28 -20.96
C PHE A 23 17.90 -15.62 -20.54
N LYS A 24 18.70 -14.59 -20.29
CA LYS A 24 20.09 -14.73 -19.84
C LYS A 24 20.26 -14.13 -18.46
N ILE A 25 20.88 -14.90 -17.58
CA ILE A 25 21.38 -14.41 -16.30
C ILE A 25 22.71 -13.71 -16.58
N ILE A 26 22.72 -12.39 -16.45
CA ILE A 26 23.88 -11.55 -16.75
C ILE A 26 24.87 -11.56 -15.58
N LYS A 27 24.37 -11.60 -14.34
CA LYS A 27 25.17 -11.70 -13.10
C LYS A 27 24.33 -12.14 -11.91
N GLY A 28 25.01 -12.59 -10.85
CA GLY A 28 24.38 -12.86 -9.55
C GLY A 28 23.46 -14.09 -9.57
N GLU A 29 23.88 -15.15 -10.27
CA GLU A 29 23.14 -16.40 -10.32
C GLU A 29 22.83 -16.94 -8.91
N ASN A 30 21.64 -17.50 -8.73
CA ASN A 30 21.12 -18.03 -7.46
C ASN A 30 20.88 -17.01 -6.33
N GLU A 31 20.96 -15.71 -6.61
CA GLU A 31 20.62 -14.69 -5.62
C GLU A 31 19.10 -14.62 -5.37
N LYS A 32 18.71 -14.29 -4.14
CA LYS A 32 17.30 -14.24 -3.73
C LYS A 32 16.56 -13.06 -4.37
N ASN A 33 17.24 -11.94 -4.51
CA ASN A 33 16.70 -10.74 -5.15
C ASN A 33 16.88 -10.83 -6.66
N LYS A 34 15.94 -10.30 -7.43
CA LYS A 34 15.97 -10.40 -8.90
C LYS A 34 15.61 -9.09 -9.57
N LEU A 35 16.41 -8.71 -10.56
CA LEU A 35 16.18 -7.57 -11.41
C LEU A 35 16.04 -8.05 -12.86
N PHE A 36 14.85 -7.92 -13.43
CA PHE A 36 14.57 -8.26 -14.82
C PHE A 36 14.61 -7.02 -15.71
N TYR A 37 15.31 -7.15 -16.83
CA TYR A 37 15.25 -6.22 -17.96
C TYR A 37 14.50 -6.90 -19.12
N GLY A 38 13.33 -6.37 -19.45
CA GLY A 38 12.47 -6.88 -20.53
C GLY A 38 10.99 -6.63 -20.28
N ASP A 39 10.14 -7.22 -21.13
CA ASP A 39 8.69 -7.12 -20.93
C ASP A 39 8.27 -7.84 -19.64
N ASN A 40 7.42 -7.17 -18.87
CA ASN A 40 6.98 -7.67 -17.58
C ASN A 40 5.96 -8.82 -17.70
N PHE A 41 5.20 -8.95 -18.79
CA PHE A 41 4.36 -10.14 -19.00
C PHE A 41 5.22 -11.41 -19.13
N ASP A 42 6.31 -11.32 -19.89
CA ASP A 42 7.27 -12.41 -20.05
C ASP A 42 8.02 -12.69 -18.75
N GLY A 43 8.45 -11.63 -18.05
CA GLY A 43 9.08 -11.74 -16.74
C GLY A 43 8.19 -12.44 -15.71
N LEU A 44 6.90 -12.10 -15.65
CA LEU A 44 5.92 -12.76 -14.76
C LEU A 44 5.73 -14.24 -15.13
N ASN A 45 5.69 -14.57 -16.42
CA ASN A 45 5.65 -15.96 -16.89
C ASN A 45 6.90 -16.76 -16.48
N ILE A 46 8.08 -16.16 -16.61
CA ILE A 46 9.34 -16.77 -16.18
C ILE A 46 9.31 -17.01 -14.66
N LEU A 47 8.84 -16.06 -13.85
CA LEU A 47 8.66 -16.26 -12.41
C LEU A 47 7.73 -17.42 -12.10
N LEU A 48 6.60 -17.50 -12.79
CA LEU A 48 5.57 -18.49 -12.55
C LEU A 48 6.05 -19.91 -12.90
N HIS A 49 6.68 -20.06 -14.07
CA HIS A 49 6.97 -21.39 -14.64
C HIS A 49 8.42 -21.84 -14.51
N LYS A 50 9.40 -20.92 -14.55
CA LYS A 50 10.83 -21.26 -14.49
C LYS A 50 11.38 -21.14 -13.08
N TYR A 51 11.04 -20.08 -12.35
CA TYR A 51 11.40 -19.93 -10.93
C TYR A 51 10.41 -20.59 -9.97
N ASN A 52 9.29 -21.11 -10.47
CA ASN A 52 8.27 -21.80 -9.67
C ASN A 52 7.81 -20.96 -8.46
N LEU A 53 7.46 -19.70 -8.71
CA LEU A 53 7.02 -18.74 -7.68
C LEU A 53 5.50 -18.63 -7.53
N LYS A 54 4.73 -19.59 -8.07
CA LYS A 54 3.29 -19.67 -7.85
C LYS A 54 2.97 -19.64 -6.36
N GLY A 55 2.14 -18.67 -5.93
CA GLY A 55 1.73 -18.53 -4.54
C GLY A 55 2.84 -18.16 -3.55
N LYS A 56 3.95 -17.55 -3.99
CA LYS A 56 5.12 -17.25 -3.13
C LYS A 56 5.43 -15.77 -2.94
N ILE A 57 4.68 -14.86 -3.57
CA ILE A 57 4.91 -13.42 -3.45
C ILE A 57 4.00 -12.84 -2.35
N ASP A 58 4.58 -12.20 -1.36
CA ASP A 58 3.86 -11.76 -0.17
C ASP A 58 3.27 -10.35 -0.34
N LEU A 59 3.93 -9.50 -1.13
CA LEU A 59 3.43 -8.18 -1.43
C LEU A 59 3.75 -7.77 -2.86
N ILE A 60 2.76 -7.23 -3.54
CA ILE A 60 2.89 -6.63 -4.85
C ILE A 60 2.55 -5.15 -4.74
N TYR A 61 3.42 -4.28 -5.24
CA TYR A 61 3.08 -2.88 -5.49
C TYR A 61 3.36 -2.60 -6.95
N ILE A 62 2.39 -2.02 -7.65
CA ILE A 62 2.53 -1.63 -9.05
C ILE A 62 1.98 -0.23 -9.29
N ASP A 63 2.70 0.52 -10.11
CA ASP A 63 2.33 1.85 -10.61
C ASP A 63 2.51 1.83 -12.13
N PRO A 64 1.58 1.21 -12.87
CA PRO A 64 1.66 1.16 -14.33
C PRO A 64 1.53 2.55 -14.93
N PRO A 65 2.04 2.76 -16.16
CA PRO A 65 1.87 4.04 -16.86
C PRO A 65 0.38 4.39 -16.99
N PHE A 66 0.07 5.68 -16.82
CA PHE A 66 -1.28 6.20 -16.95
C PHE A 66 -1.54 6.42 -18.44
N SER A 67 -2.47 5.68 -19.05
CA SER A 67 -2.99 5.92 -20.41
C SER A 67 -3.56 7.33 -20.58
N THR A 68 -2.67 8.31 -20.70
CA THR A 68 -2.90 9.75 -20.72
C THR A 68 -2.50 10.38 -22.05
N ASN A 69 -2.09 9.59 -23.05
CA ASN A 69 -1.61 10.09 -24.34
C ASN A 69 -0.44 11.08 -24.20
N ASN A 70 0.47 10.84 -23.25
CA ASN A 70 1.64 11.69 -23.03
C ASN A 70 2.94 10.96 -23.38
N ILE A 71 3.80 11.62 -24.16
CA ILE A 71 5.18 11.21 -24.37
C ILE A 71 5.99 11.74 -23.18
N PHE A 72 6.46 10.86 -22.31
CA PHE A 72 7.32 11.26 -21.21
C PHE A 72 8.75 11.39 -21.74
N LYS A 73 9.35 12.57 -21.64
CA LYS A 73 10.71 12.86 -22.13
C LYS A 73 11.69 13.15 -20.98
N ILE A 74 12.96 12.82 -21.15
CA ILE A 74 14.06 13.11 -20.22
C ILE A 74 15.00 14.14 -20.85
N GLY A 75 15.07 15.31 -20.24
CA GLY A 75 16.00 16.37 -20.60
C GLY A 75 17.16 16.54 -19.64
N SER A 76 18.13 17.37 -20.03
CA SER A 76 19.25 17.82 -19.19
C SER A 76 18.81 18.56 -17.91
N ARG A 77 17.55 19.01 -17.84
CA ARG A 77 16.94 19.62 -16.65
C ARG A 77 16.16 18.58 -15.83
N LYS A 78 16.67 18.26 -14.64
CA LYS A 78 16.11 17.30 -13.65
C LYS A 78 14.84 17.78 -12.92
N ASN A 79 13.92 18.46 -13.59
CA ASN A 79 12.65 18.91 -13.01
C ASN A 79 11.49 18.19 -13.70
N ALA A 80 10.64 17.51 -12.93
CA ALA A 80 9.53 16.67 -13.39
C ALA A 80 8.38 17.41 -14.15
N ILE A 81 8.54 18.70 -14.43
CA ILE A 81 7.44 19.59 -14.87
C ILE A 81 7.73 20.27 -16.23
N SER A 82 8.96 20.18 -16.75
CA SER A 82 9.33 20.86 -18.00
C SER A 82 10.17 19.95 -18.90
N SER A 83 9.55 19.38 -19.93
CA SER A 83 10.23 18.71 -21.04
C SER A 83 10.48 19.70 -22.19
N SER A 84 11.69 19.69 -22.76
CA SER A 84 12.04 20.36 -24.02
C SER A 84 11.68 19.50 -25.23
N ASN A 85 11.61 20.10 -26.43
CA ASN A 85 11.40 19.34 -27.67
C ASN A 85 12.59 18.42 -28.02
N ASP A 86 13.80 18.76 -27.53
CA ASP A 86 15.06 18.05 -27.76
C ASP A 86 15.35 16.91 -26.75
N ASP A 87 14.41 16.62 -25.85
CA ASP A 87 14.58 15.62 -24.79
C ASP A 87 14.32 14.17 -25.29
N GLU A 88 15.10 13.19 -24.81
CA GLU A 88 14.96 11.78 -25.19
C GLU A 88 13.64 11.17 -24.68
N ILE A 89 12.97 10.36 -25.50
CA ILE A 89 11.69 9.71 -25.15
C ILE A 89 11.94 8.58 -24.15
N ALA A 90 11.36 8.67 -22.95
CA ALA A 90 11.47 7.66 -21.90
C ALA A 90 10.46 6.52 -22.07
N TYR A 91 9.22 6.84 -22.47
CA TYR A 91 8.22 5.89 -22.98
C TYR A 91 7.06 6.63 -23.68
N GLU A 92 6.42 5.95 -24.62
CA GLU A 92 5.21 6.40 -25.30
C GLU A 92 3.99 5.69 -24.73
N ASP A 93 2.90 6.43 -24.62
CA ASP A 93 1.66 6.00 -24.02
C ASP A 93 0.52 6.24 -25.02
N THR A 94 0.28 5.26 -25.89
CA THR A 94 -0.61 5.36 -27.08
C THR A 94 -1.72 4.29 -27.10
N LEU A 95 -1.93 3.57 -26.00
CA LEU A 95 -2.90 2.49 -25.94
C LEU A 95 -4.33 3.05 -25.93
N LYS A 96 -5.19 2.54 -26.81
CA LYS A 96 -6.64 2.77 -26.73
C LYS A 96 -7.16 2.18 -25.40
N ASP A 97 -8.22 2.76 -24.85
CA ASP A 97 -8.74 2.41 -23.51
C ASP A 97 -8.89 0.88 -23.32
N GLU A 98 -9.39 0.15 -24.33
CA GLU A 98 -9.58 -1.30 -24.29
C GLU A 98 -8.27 -2.11 -24.33
N ASP A 99 -7.31 -1.71 -25.17
CA ASP A 99 -5.99 -2.34 -25.24
C ASP A 99 -5.22 -2.16 -23.93
N TYR A 100 -5.35 -1.00 -23.30
CA TYR A 100 -4.77 -0.73 -21.98
C TYR A 100 -5.40 -1.63 -20.90
N LEU A 101 -6.73 -1.77 -20.90
CA LEU A 101 -7.43 -2.64 -19.96
C LEU A 101 -6.97 -4.09 -20.10
N GLU A 102 -6.87 -4.61 -21.32
CA GLU A 102 -6.39 -5.98 -21.55
C GLU A 102 -4.91 -6.14 -21.17
N PHE A 103 -4.06 -5.16 -21.51
CA PHE A 103 -2.65 -5.13 -21.11
C PHE A 103 -2.47 -5.25 -19.59
N ILE A 104 -3.28 -4.51 -18.81
CA ILE A 104 -3.26 -4.60 -17.34
C ILE A 104 -3.86 -5.91 -16.85
N ARG A 105 -5.00 -6.33 -17.40
CA ARG A 105 -5.69 -7.57 -17.02
C ARG A 105 -4.81 -8.81 -17.18
N GLU A 106 -4.11 -8.92 -18.31
CA GLU A 106 -3.15 -10.00 -18.58
C GLU A 106 -2.12 -10.14 -17.44
N ARG A 107 -1.59 -9.01 -16.96
CA ARG A 107 -0.61 -8.97 -15.87
C ARG A 107 -1.24 -9.25 -14.52
N LEU A 108 -2.42 -8.68 -14.23
CA LEU A 108 -3.13 -8.91 -12.99
C LEU A 108 -3.46 -10.39 -12.77
N ILE A 109 -3.78 -11.14 -13.84
CA ILE A 109 -4.03 -12.58 -13.76
C ILE A 109 -2.76 -13.34 -13.35
N LEU A 110 -1.61 -13.02 -13.93
CA LEU A 110 -0.33 -13.64 -13.54
C LEU A 110 0.08 -13.23 -12.13
N LEU A 111 -0.10 -11.96 -11.76
CA LEU A 111 0.17 -11.46 -10.41
C LEU A 111 -0.71 -12.16 -9.38
N TYR A 112 -1.99 -12.42 -9.69
CA TYR A 112 -2.87 -13.22 -8.85
C TYR A 112 -2.27 -14.61 -8.62
N GLU A 113 -1.84 -15.34 -9.65
CA GLU A 113 -1.23 -16.67 -9.50
C GLU A 113 0.07 -16.68 -8.69
N LEU A 114 0.87 -15.61 -8.80
CA LEU A 114 2.13 -15.47 -8.06
C LEU A 114 1.91 -15.11 -6.57
N LEU A 115 0.83 -14.39 -6.25
CA LEU A 115 0.56 -13.89 -4.91
C LEU A 115 0.28 -15.03 -3.93
N SER A 116 0.94 -14.99 -2.77
CA SER A 116 0.77 -15.97 -1.68
C SER A 116 -0.63 -15.86 -1.07
N LYS A 117 -1.05 -16.89 -0.35
CA LYS A 117 -2.40 -16.94 0.26
C LYS A 117 -2.66 -15.79 1.23
N GLU A 118 -1.61 -15.33 1.91
CA GLU A 118 -1.63 -14.21 2.85
C GLU A 118 -1.17 -12.89 2.21
N GLY A 119 -0.87 -12.93 0.91
CA GLY A 119 -0.29 -11.82 0.18
C GLY A 119 -1.29 -10.73 -0.17
N SER A 120 -0.75 -9.55 -0.42
CA SER A 120 -1.50 -8.34 -0.76
C SER A 120 -0.98 -7.68 -2.04
N ILE A 121 -1.85 -6.96 -2.75
CA ILE A 121 -1.50 -6.14 -3.90
C ILE A 121 -2.01 -4.71 -3.72
N TYR A 122 -1.13 -3.76 -4.06
CA TYR A 122 -1.41 -2.33 -4.14
C TYR A 122 -1.26 -1.86 -5.57
N PHE A 123 -2.34 -1.32 -6.14
CA PHE A 123 -2.36 -0.79 -7.50
C PHE A 123 -2.50 0.73 -7.46
N HIS A 124 -1.43 1.44 -7.77
CA HIS A 124 -1.41 2.90 -7.81
C HIS A 124 -1.91 3.40 -9.17
N ILE A 125 -2.93 4.27 -9.18
CA ILE A 125 -3.55 4.76 -10.39
C ILE A 125 -4.23 6.12 -10.19
N ASP A 126 -4.59 6.79 -11.29
CA ASP A 126 -5.40 8.00 -11.23
C ASP A 126 -6.90 7.67 -11.36
N TYR A 127 -7.73 8.66 -11.07
CA TYR A 127 -9.18 8.51 -11.07
C TYR A 127 -9.79 8.35 -12.47
N LYS A 128 -9.06 8.63 -13.56
CA LYS A 128 -9.62 8.57 -14.92
C LYS A 128 -9.90 7.12 -15.31
N ILE A 129 -8.96 6.23 -14.97
CA ILE A 129 -9.04 4.80 -15.30
C ILE A 129 -9.19 3.90 -14.07
N GLY A 130 -8.93 4.42 -12.86
CA GLY A 130 -8.93 3.61 -11.63
C GLY A 130 -10.23 2.87 -11.33
N HIS A 131 -11.38 3.42 -11.72
CA HIS A 131 -12.66 2.74 -11.54
C HIS A 131 -12.83 1.51 -12.46
N TYR A 132 -12.32 1.57 -13.70
CA TYR A 132 -12.32 0.41 -14.60
C TYR A 132 -11.33 -0.66 -14.10
N ILE A 133 -10.15 -0.25 -13.65
CA ILE A 133 -9.19 -1.16 -13.01
C ILE A 133 -9.78 -1.83 -11.77
N LYS A 134 -10.56 -1.10 -10.97
CA LYS A 134 -11.26 -1.66 -9.81
C LYS A 134 -12.20 -2.80 -10.21
N ILE A 135 -12.96 -2.64 -11.29
CA ILE A 135 -13.85 -3.71 -11.79
C ILE A 135 -13.04 -4.91 -12.30
N LEU A 136 -11.90 -4.68 -12.99
CA LEU A 136 -11.00 -5.77 -13.38
C LEU A 136 -10.42 -6.51 -12.17
N MET A 137 -10.02 -5.79 -11.13
CA MET A 137 -9.51 -6.39 -9.90
C MET A 137 -10.62 -7.13 -9.15
N ASP A 138 -11.87 -6.66 -9.15
CA ASP A 138 -13.01 -7.41 -8.60
C ASP A 138 -13.23 -8.74 -9.32
N GLU A 139 -13.11 -8.75 -10.65
CA GLU A 139 -13.23 -9.97 -11.46
C GLU A 139 -12.13 -10.99 -11.13
N ILE A 140 -10.89 -10.53 -10.92
CA ILE A 140 -9.73 -11.42 -10.74
C ILE A 140 -9.53 -11.84 -9.28
N PHE A 141 -9.63 -10.89 -8.35
CA PHE A 141 -9.35 -11.09 -6.93
C PHE A 141 -10.60 -11.41 -6.12
N GLY A 142 -11.80 -11.14 -6.65
CA GLY A 142 -13.05 -11.22 -5.91
C GLY A 142 -13.35 -9.94 -5.13
N ILE A 143 -14.60 -9.46 -5.22
CA ILE A 143 -15.07 -8.25 -4.53
C ILE A 143 -14.92 -8.36 -3.01
N GLU A 144 -15.07 -9.57 -2.48
CA GLU A 144 -14.93 -9.91 -1.07
C GLU A 144 -13.49 -9.84 -0.57
N ASN A 145 -12.50 -9.67 -1.46
CA ASN A 145 -11.09 -9.48 -1.13
C ASN A 145 -10.60 -8.04 -1.35
N PHE A 146 -11.49 -7.12 -1.76
CA PHE A 146 -11.21 -5.68 -1.75
C PHE A 146 -11.07 -5.17 -0.32
N ARG A 147 -9.95 -4.54 0.04
CA ARG A 147 -9.67 -4.06 1.41
C ARG A 147 -9.90 -2.55 1.56
N GLY A 148 -9.92 -1.82 0.46
CA GLY A 148 -10.17 -0.38 0.41
C GLY A 148 -9.35 0.31 -0.68
N ASP A 149 -9.60 1.59 -0.88
CA ASP A 149 -8.76 2.45 -1.70
C ASP A 149 -8.18 3.59 -0.86
N ILE A 150 -6.90 3.90 -1.09
CA ILE A 150 -6.20 4.96 -0.40
C ILE A 150 -6.20 6.18 -1.32
N SER A 151 -6.74 7.29 -0.84
CA SER A 151 -6.68 8.59 -1.51
C SER A 151 -5.41 9.33 -1.10
N ARG A 152 -4.43 9.41 -1.99
CA ARG A 152 -3.17 10.13 -1.71
C ARG A 152 -3.22 11.54 -2.29
N ILE A 153 -2.83 12.52 -1.50
CA ILE A 153 -2.71 13.93 -1.92
C ILE A 153 -1.34 14.14 -2.58
N LYS A 154 -1.31 14.03 -3.91
CA LYS A 154 -0.08 14.07 -4.72
C LYS A 154 0.49 15.47 -4.91
N CYS A 155 -0.31 16.53 -4.78
CA CYS A 155 0.16 17.90 -4.99
C CYS A 155 -0.62 18.95 -4.18
N ASN A 156 -0.04 20.14 -4.09
CA ASN A 156 -0.72 21.29 -3.50
C ASN A 156 -1.87 21.76 -4.41
N PRO A 157 -2.95 22.33 -3.83
CA PRO A 157 -4.00 22.98 -4.61
C PRO A 157 -3.44 23.99 -5.60
N LYS A 158 -3.95 23.93 -6.84
CA LYS A 158 -3.58 24.86 -7.91
C LYS A 158 -4.72 25.86 -8.12
N ASN A 159 -4.41 27.15 -8.14
CA ASN A 159 -5.40 28.25 -8.19
C ASN A 159 -5.83 28.63 -9.62
N PHE A 160 -5.89 27.67 -10.55
CA PHE A 160 -6.29 27.95 -11.92
C PHE A 160 -7.83 27.97 -12.05
N ARG A 161 -8.36 28.95 -12.79
CA ARG A 161 -9.80 29.02 -13.10
C ARG A 161 -10.19 27.83 -13.98
N ARG A 162 -11.09 26.98 -13.50
CA ARG A 162 -11.60 25.80 -14.20
C ARG A 162 -13.06 25.54 -13.83
N LYS A 163 -13.82 24.91 -14.73
CA LYS A 163 -15.15 24.37 -14.42
C LYS A 163 -14.98 23.00 -13.76
N GLY A 164 -14.93 22.96 -12.43
CA GLY A 164 -14.88 21.72 -11.63
C GLY A 164 -13.85 21.75 -10.51
N TYR A 165 -13.96 20.81 -9.56
CA TYR A 165 -13.09 20.73 -8.37
C TYR A 165 -11.63 20.44 -8.74
N GLY A 166 -10.65 21.11 -8.13
CA GLY A 166 -9.24 20.83 -8.38
C GLY A 166 -8.88 19.35 -8.14
N ASN A 167 -8.09 18.76 -9.05
CA ASN A 167 -7.55 17.41 -8.83
C ASN A 167 -6.19 17.49 -8.16
N ILE A 168 -6.15 17.11 -6.88
CA ILE A 168 -4.91 17.03 -6.08
C ILE A 168 -4.60 15.60 -5.62
N LYS A 169 -5.43 14.63 -6.02
CA LYS A 169 -5.33 13.25 -5.54
C LYS A 169 -5.20 12.21 -6.64
N ASP A 170 -4.54 11.12 -6.29
CA ASP A 170 -4.53 9.82 -6.97
C ASP A 170 -5.13 8.76 -6.03
N MET A 171 -5.20 7.51 -6.49
CA MET A 171 -5.85 6.39 -5.83
C MET A 171 -4.89 5.19 -5.78
N ILE A 172 -4.85 4.49 -4.65
CA ILE A 172 -4.14 3.22 -4.51
C ILE A 172 -5.16 2.16 -4.11
N LEU A 173 -5.50 1.26 -5.03
CA LEU A 173 -6.41 0.15 -4.74
C LEU A 173 -5.68 -0.92 -3.93
N PHE A 174 -6.30 -1.41 -2.86
CA PHE A 174 -5.74 -2.43 -2.00
C PHE A 174 -6.63 -3.68 -2.01
N TYR A 175 -6.03 -4.80 -2.45
CA TYR A 175 -6.61 -6.13 -2.41
C TYR A 175 -5.70 -7.10 -1.66
N SER A 176 -6.30 -8.12 -1.06
CA SER A 176 -5.60 -9.30 -0.59
C SER A 176 -5.93 -10.50 -1.47
N LYS A 177 -5.12 -11.57 -1.39
CA LYS A 177 -5.43 -12.84 -2.06
C LYS A 177 -6.63 -13.56 -1.43
N SER A 178 -6.80 -13.40 -0.12
CA SER A 178 -7.85 -14.04 0.67
C SER A 178 -8.27 -13.17 1.86
N ASN A 179 -9.23 -13.63 2.66
CA ASN A 179 -9.64 -12.95 3.89
C ASN A 179 -8.60 -13.02 5.03
N LYS A 180 -7.57 -13.85 4.92
CA LYS A 180 -6.44 -13.93 5.86
C LYS A 180 -5.22 -13.38 5.14
N TYR A 181 -4.70 -12.26 5.61
CA TYR A 181 -3.57 -11.56 4.98
C TYR A 181 -2.70 -10.87 6.03
N THR A 182 -1.44 -10.65 5.69
CA THR A 182 -0.49 -9.95 6.57
C THR A 182 -0.96 -8.51 6.79
N TRP A 183 -1.18 -8.14 8.06
CA TRP A 183 -1.60 -6.79 8.44
C TRP A 183 -0.95 -6.34 9.75
N ASN A 184 0.12 -5.56 9.60
CA ASN A 184 0.83 -4.89 10.68
C ASN A 184 0.21 -3.51 10.88
N TYR A 185 -0.66 -3.38 11.89
CA TYR A 185 -1.46 -2.18 12.14
C TYR A 185 -0.66 -0.87 12.03
N PRO A 186 -0.89 -0.07 10.97
CA PRO A 186 -0.11 1.14 10.75
C PRO A 186 -0.59 2.25 11.68
N THR A 187 0.35 2.88 12.38
CA THR A 187 0.09 4.04 13.21
C THR A 187 0.81 5.27 12.70
N VAL A 188 0.29 6.44 13.08
CA VAL A 188 0.92 7.75 12.91
C VAL A 188 0.98 8.44 14.27
N PRO A 189 2.00 9.27 14.53
CA PRO A 189 2.12 9.98 15.80
C PRO A 189 0.95 10.94 16.01
N PHE A 190 0.62 11.20 17.27
CA PHE A 190 -0.27 12.29 17.62
C PHE A 190 0.46 13.63 17.48
N THR A 191 -0.15 14.58 16.76
CA THR A 191 0.30 15.97 16.79
C THR A 191 -0.20 16.67 18.06
N GLU A 192 0.42 17.79 18.43
CA GLU A 192 -0.07 18.62 19.54
C GLU A 192 -1.52 19.06 19.33
N LYS A 193 -1.86 19.46 18.09
CA LYS A 193 -3.23 19.81 17.70
C LYS A 193 -4.21 18.64 17.85
N ASP A 194 -3.80 17.41 17.52
CA ASP A 194 -4.64 16.22 17.75
C ASP A 194 -4.91 16.05 19.24
N ILE A 195 -3.89 16.25 20.07
CA ILE A 195 -3.99 16.10 21.52
C ILE A 195 -4.95 17.13 22.11
N GLU A 196 -4.81 18.39 21.72
CA GLU A 196 -5.70 19.46 22.15
C GLU A 196 -7.14 19.24 21.72
N LYS A 197 -7.35 18.76 20.49
CA LYS A 197 -8.68 18.51 19.93
C LYS A 197 -9.37 17.31 20.58
N LEU A 198 -8.64 16.20 20.79
CA LEU A 198 -9.20 14.93 21.23
C LEU A 198 -9.22 14.77 22.76
N TYR A 199 -8.23 15.34 23.46
CA TYR A 199 -8.02 15.22 24.92
C TYR A 199 -8.24 16.59 25.59
N LYS A 200 -9.52 16.99 25.62
CA LYS A 200 -9.96 18.30 26.11
C LYS A 200 -9.94 18.46 27.63
N LYS A 201 -9.99 17.34 28.37
CA LYS A 201 -10.06 17.37 29.83
C LYS A 201 -8.66 17.34 30.42
N VAL A 202 -8.50 17.94 31.61
CA VAL A 202 -7.25 18.00 32.36
C VAL A 202 -7.54 17.54 33.78
N ASP A 203 -6.71 16.66 34.33
CA ASP A 203 -6.84 16.24 35.73
C ASP A 203 -6.08 17.17 36.68
N GLU A 204 -6.19 16.92 37.98
CA GLU A 204 -5.55 17.73 39.02
C GLU A 204 -4.02 17.82 38.88
N LYS A 205 -3.40 16.86 38.18
CA LYS A 205 -1.95 16.81 37.92
C LYS A 205 -1.57 17.45 36.59
N GLY A 206 -2.50 18.15 35.92
CA GLY A 206 -2.24 18.79 34.63
C GLY A 206 -2.23 17.83 33.44
N ARG A 207 -2.63 16.55 33.61
CA ARG A 207 -2.56 15.55 32.54
C ARG A 207 -3.81 15.60 31.67
N ARG A 208 -3.62 15.72 30.36
CA ARG A 208 -4.73 15.70 29.38
C ARG A 208 -5.32 14.31 29.20
N TYR A 209 -6.64 14.22 29.20
CA TYR A 209 -7.38 12.99 28.95
C TYR A 209 -8.68 13.24 28.17
N THR A 210 -9.24 12.15 27.66
CA THR A 210 -10.60 12.08 27.13
C THR A 210 -11.34 10.94 27.82
N THR A 211 -12.64 10.83 27.63
CA THR A 211 -13.42 9.73 28.20
C THR A 211 -14.10 8.90 27.13
N VAL A 212 -14.07 7.58 27.32
CA VAL A 212 -14.75 6.62 26.44
C VAL A 212 -15.80 5.83 27.22
N PRO A 213 -16.93 5.44 26.59
CA PRO A 213 -17.90 4.59 27.25
C PRO A 213 -17.26 3.27 27.70
N ILE A 214 -17.55 2.79 28.91
CA ILE A 214 -17.09 1.48 29.38
C ILE A 214 -17.96 0.31 28.92
N HIS A 215 -18.89 0.56 27.99
CA HIS A 215 -19.78 -0.46 27.43
C HIS A 215 -19.69 -0.48 25.89
N ALA A 216 -19.98 -1.63 25.29
CA ALA A 216 -19.94 -1.90 23.84
C ALA A 216 -21.28 -2.49 23.35
N PRO A 217 -21.61 -2.38 22.05
CA PRO A 217 -22.79 -3.01 21.47
C PRO A 217 -22.81 -4.54 21.66
N GLY A 218 -24.01 -5.12 21.80
CA GLY A 218 -24.25 -6.54 22.00
C GLY A 218 -24.61 -6.87 23.45
N GLU A 219 -25.51 -7.83 23.66
CA GLU A 219 -25.89 -8.31 25.00
C GLU A 219 -25.20 -9.64 25.30
N THR A 220 -24.83 -9.87 26.56
CA THR A 220 -24.23 -11.11 27.01
C THR A 220 -25.12 -11.77 28.06
N ASN A 221 -25.65 -12.95 27.74
CA ASN A 221 -26.58 -13.66 28.65
C ASN A 221 -25.85 -14.46 29.73
N ASN A 222 -24.65 -14.97 29.44
CA ASN A 222 -23.86 -15.84 30.34
C ASN A 222 -22.48 -15.24 30.70
N GLY A 223 -22.22 -13.98 30.35
CA GLY A 223 -20.93 -13.32 30.54
C GLY A 223 -20.93 -12.37 31.73
N ASP A 224 -19.79 -12.29 32.44
CA ASP A 224 -19.59 -11.36 33.56
C ASP A 224 -19.86 -9.89 33.16
N THR A 225 -19.60 -9.56 31.89
CA THR A 225 -19.83 -8.24 31.30
C THR A 225 -21.29 -7.83 31.16
N GLY A 226 -22.25 -8.75 31.34
CA GLY A 226 -23.69 -8.46 31.32
C GLY A 226 -24.27 -8.17 32.70
N LYS A 227 -23.49 -8.38 33.76
CA LYS A 227 -23.96 -8.27 35.15
C LYS A 227 -23.94 -6.84 35.67
N LYS A 228 -24.55 -6.64 36.84
CA LYS A 228 -24.52 -5.36 37.55
C LYS A 228 -23.10 -5.02 37.99
N TRP A 229 -22.70 -3.78 37.73
CA TRP A 229 -21.49 -3.17 38.27
C TRP A 229 -21.88 -1.91 39.03
N ARG A 230 -21.45 -1.78 40.29
CA ARG A 230 -21.81 -0.63 41.16
C ARG A 230 -23.32 -0.33 41.16
N GLY A 231 -24.15 -1.38 41.20
CA GLY A 231 -25.61 -1.28 41.21
C GLY A 231 -26.27 -1.03 39.85
N MET A 232 -25.51 -0.84 38.77
CA MET A 232 -26.03 -0.53 37.43
C MET A 232 -25.82 -1.68 36.46
N PHE A 233 -26.78 -1.89 35.55
CA PHE A 233 -26.58 -2.72 34.37
C PHE A 233 -25.96 -1.92 33.23
N PRO A 234 -25.28 -2.58 32.27
CA PRO A 234 -24.97 -1.94 31.01
C PRO A 234 -26.28 -1.50 30.32
N PRO A 235 -26.27 -0.44 29.49
CA PRO A 235 -27.47 -0.02 28.75
C PRO A 235 -28.06 -1.16 27.93
N LYS A 236 -29.38 -1.15 27.71
CA LYS A 236 -30.06 -2.14 26.86
C LYS A 236 -29.38 -2.23 25.48
N GLY A 237 -29.19 -3.45 24.98
CA GLY A 237 -28.46 -3.73 23.74
C GLY A 237 -26.94 -3.71 23.89
N ARG A 238 -26.39 -3.64 25.11
CA ARG A 238 -24.96 -3.47 25.38
C ARG A 238 -24.46 -4.32 26.56
N HIS A 239 -23.15 -4.50 26.62
CA HIS A 239 -22.42 -5.15 27.71
C HIS A 239 -21.19 -4.30 28.11
N TRP A 240 -20.61 -4.56 29.28
CA TRP A 240 -19.36 -3.91 29.70
C TRP A 240 -18.18 -4.33 28.81
N ARG A 241 -17.25 -3.41 28.54
CA ARG A 241 -16.10 -3.65 27.66
C ARG A 241 -15.05 -4.60 28.22
N CYS A 242 -15.08 -4.85 29.53
CA CYS A 242 -14.17 -5.73 30.26
C CYS A 242 -14.91 -6.35 31.45
N SER A 243 -14.29 -7.33 32.11
CA SER A 243 -14.82 -7.97 33.32
C SER A 243 -15.09 -6.95 34.43
N LEU A 244 -15.97 -7.32 35.37
CA LEU A 244 -16.29 -6.49 36.53
C LEU A 244 -15.06 -6.23 37.40
N GLU A 245 -14.23 -7.24 37.60
CA GLU A 245 -12.94 -7.13 38.30
C GLU A 245 -12.04 -6.06 37.66
N LYS A 246 -11.95 -6.05 36.32
CA LYS A 246 -11.15 -5.04 35.62
C LYS A 246 -11.77 -3.65 35.76
N LEU A 247 -13.09 -3.53 35.81
CA LEU A 247 -13.74 -2.25 36.08
C LEU A 247 -13.46 -1.75 37.51
N ASP A 248 -13.47 -2.64 38.50
CA ASP A 248 -13.10 -2.30 39.88
C ASP A 248 -11.64 -1.84 39.97
N GLU A 249 -10.71 -2.50 39.27
CA GLU A 249 -9.32 -2.07 39.18
C GLU A 249 -9.19 -0.67 38.54
N LEU A 250 -9.94 -0.41 37.46
CA LEU A 250 -9.94 0.91 36.81
C LEU A 250 -10.50 2.00 37.73
N ASP A 251 -11.58 1.72 38.45
CA ASP A 251 -12.22 2.68 39.37
C ASP A 251 -11.33 2.95 40.58
N ALA A 252 -10.75 1.91 41.18
CA ALA A 252 -9.80 2.01 42.29
C ALA A 252 -8.56 2.84 41.92
N ASN A 253 -8.10 2.75 40.68
CA ASN A 253 -6.97 3.54 40.17
C ASN A 253 -7.36 4.95 39.70
N GLY A 254 -8.62 5.38 39.90
CA GLY A 254 -9.11 6.70 39.49
C GLY A 254 -9.19 6.88 37.97
N LEU A 255 -9.19 5.79 37.21
CA LEU A 255 -9.31 5.77 35.74
C LEU A 255 -10.77 5.76 35.27
N ILE A 256 -11.74 5.74 36.19
CA ILE A 256 -13.15 5.99 35.88
C ILE A 256 -13.50 7.43 36.26
N GLU A 257 -14.22 8.09 35.36
CA GLU A 257 -14.87 9.37 35.61
C GLU A 257 -16.37 9.14 35.70
N TRP A 258 -16.97 9.58 36.79
CA TRP A 258 -18.40 9.52 37.03
C TRP A 258 -19.04 10.85 36.63
N SER A 259 -20.04 10.81 35.74
CA SER A 259 -20.79 12.00 35.39
C SER A 259 -21.72 12.45 36.53
N LYS A 260 -22.25 13.67 36.46
CA LYS A 260 -23.26 14.17 37.41
C LYS A 260 -24.50 13.27 37.52
N ASN A 261 -24.81 12.51 36.47
CA ASN A 261 -25.95 11.59 36.41
C ASN A 261 -25.54 10.14 36.74
N GLY A 262 -24.34 9.92 37.29
CA GLY A 262 -23.86 8.59 37.67
C GLY A 262 -23.38 7.72 36.50
N ASN A 263 -23.19 8.27 35.30
CA ASN A 263 -22.73 7.47 34.16
C ASN A 263 -21.19 7.33 34.18
N PRO A 264 -20.65 6.11 34.29
CA PRO A 264 -19.21 5.88 34.35
C PRO A 264 -18.59 5.89 32.95
N ARG A 265 -17.44 6.55 32.81
CA ARG A 265 -16.64 6.54 31.58
C ARG A 265 -15.17 6.33 31.92
N LYS A 266 -14.45 5.58 31.08
CA LYS A 266 -13.01 5.35 31.26
C LYS A 266 -12.23 6.57 30.78
N LYS A 267 -11.32 7.07 31.62
CA LYS A 267 -10.32 8.07 31.26
C LYS A 267 -9.26 7.42 30.36
N ASN A 268 -9.03 8.01 29.20
CA ASN A 268 -7.93 7.67 28.32
C ASN A 268 -6.98 8.87 28.27
N TYR A 269 -5.75 8.68 28.78
CA TYR A 269 -4.77 9.75 28.86
C TYR A 269 -3.99 9.93 27.56
N ALA A 270 -3.69 11.19 27.24
CA ALA A 270 -2.96 11.55 26.02
C ALA A 270 -1.54 10.96 25.99
N PHE A 271 -0.84 10.92 27.14
CA PHE A 271 0.54 10.43 27.21
C PHE A 271 0.65 8.94 26.88
N GLU A 272 -0.31 8.11 27.32
CA GLU A 272 -0.34 6.68 26.98
C GLU A 272 -0.56 6.47 25.49
N MET A 273 -1.37 7.33 24.87
CA MET A 273 -1.73 7.21 23.46
C MET A 273 -0.67 7.80 22.53
N LYS A 274 0.12 8.78 23.00
CA LYS A 274 1.29 9.29 22.27
C LYS A 274 2.26 8.18 21.91
N HIS A 275 2.52 7.25 22.83
CA HIS A 275 3.43 6.12 22.59
C HIS A 275 2.88 5.09 21.61
N LYS A 276 1.56 4.87 21.59
CA LYS A 276 0.92 3.90 20.69
C LYS A 276 0.69 4.46 19.28
N GLY A 277 0.56 5.77 19.15
CA GLY A 277 0.13 6.44 17.92
C GLY A 277 -1.37 6.26 17.65
N LYS A 278 -1.89 7.01 16.67
CA LYS A 278 -3.27 6.85 16.18
C LYS A 278 -3.28 5.94 14.96
N PRO A 279 -4.33 5.12 14.76
CA PRO A 279 -4.48 4.33 13.55
C PRO A 279 -4.42 5.21 12.30
N MET A 280 -3.62 4.80 11.33
CA MET A 280 -3.53 5.48 10.05
C MET A 280 -4.85 5.31 9.27
N GLN A 281 -5.28 6.37 8.59
CA GLN A 281 -6.50 6.38 7.76
C GLN A 281 -6.14 6.23 6.28
N ASP A 282 -7.16 6.17 5.43
CA ASP A 282 -7.08 5.98 3.97
C ASP A 282 -6.87 7.29 3.17
N ILE A 283 -6.84 8.45 3.83
CA ILE A 283 -6.46 9.73 3.21
C ILE A 283 -5.01 10.07 3.59
N TRP A 284 -4.13 10.10 2.60
CA TRP A 284 -2.69 10.22 2.78
C TRP A 284 -2.18 11.58 2.30
N GLU A 285 -1.88 12.48 3.23
CA GLU A 285 -1.55 13.88 2.92
C GLU A 285 -0.04 14.15 2.78
N ASP A 286 0.79 13.32 3.43
CA ASP A 286 2.22 13.60 3.64
C ASP A 286 3.16 12.93 2.62
N PHE A 287 2.62 12.20 1.65
CA PHE A 287 3.42 11.40 0.72
C PHE A 287 3.50 12.00 -0.68
N LYS A 288 3.99 13.23 -0.82
CA LYS A 288 4.23 13.84 -2.14
C LYS A 288 5.48 13.27 -2.80
N ASP A 289 5.47 13.18 -4.14
CA ASP A 289 6.64 12.70 -4.89
C ASP A 289 7.82 13.69 -4.77
N PRO A 290 9.06 13.21 -4.91
CA PRO A 290 10.26 14.06 -4.82
C PRO A 290 10.22 15.18 -5.87
N THR A 291 10.62 16.39 -5.47
CA THR A 291 10.69 17.54 -6.38
C THR A 291 11.84 17.44 -7.40
N LYS A 292 12.89 16.68 -7.07
CA LYS A 292 14.08 16.43 -7.90
C LYS A 292 14.29 14.92 -8.06
N PRO A 293 13.50 14.24 -8.91
CA PRO A 293 13.61 12.80 -9.05
C PRO A 293 14.83 12.40 -9.90
N GLU A 294 15.37 11.19 -9.67
CA GLU A 294 16.45 10.63 -10.50
C GLU A 294 15.92 10.01 -11.82
N TYR A 295 14.60 9.80 -11.91
CA TYR A 295 13.87 9.26 -13.07
C TYR A 295 12.45 9.88 -13.13
N PRO A 296 11.81 10.03 -14.31
CA PRO A 296 10.40 10.38 -14.37
C PRO A 296 9.55 9.46 -13.48
N THR A 297 8.51 9.99 -12.85
CA THR A 297 7.55 9.23 -12.02
C THR A 297 8.12 8.52 -10.78
N GLU A 298 9.28 8.93 -10.26
CA GLU A 298 9.80 8.42 -8.98
C GLU A 298 8.81 8.65 -7.82
N LYS A 299 8.34 7.57 -7.20
CA LYS A 299 7.40 7.63 -6.07
C LYS A 299 8.07 8.00 -4.75
N ASN A 300 7.28 8.55 -3.83
CA ASN A 300 7.71 8.78 -2.45
C ASN A 300 8.16 7.46 -1.76
N LYS A 301 9.42 7.41 -1.30
CA LYS A 301 10.00 6.21 -0.67
C LYS A 301 9.35 5.85 0.67
N ASP A 302 9.01 6.85 1.49
CA ASP A 302 8.41 6.61 2.81
C ASP A 302 6.99 6.05 2.71
N MET A 303 6.26 6.44 1.66
CA MET A 303 4.98 5.84 1.28
C MET A 303 5.14 4.34 1.03
N LEU A 304 6.10 3.95 0.19
CA LEU A 304 6.36 2.54 -0.12
C LEU A 304 6.84 1.78 1.11
N LYS A 305 7.71 2.37 1.93
CA LYS A 305 8.10 1.77 3.22
C LYS A 305 6.90 1.54 4.13
N LYS A 306 5.95 2.48 4.17
CA LYS A 306 4.71 2.33 4.96
C LYS A 306 3.87 1.18 4.43
N ILE A 307 3.65 1.09 3.12
CA ILE A 307 2.93 -0.04 2.49
C ILE A 307 3.64 -1.37 2.80
N ILE A 308 4.95 -1.45 2.57
CA ILE A 308 5.75 -2.66 2.79
C ILE A 308 5.69 -3.10 4.25
N LYS A 309 5.88 -2.20 5.23
CA LYS A 309 5.78 -2.56 6.65
C LYS A 309 4.38 -3.02 7.04
N THR A 310 3.35 -2.44 6.45
CA THR A 310 1.95 -2.74 6.77
C THR A 310 1.57 -4.15 6.29
N SER A 311 2.04 -4.55 5.12
CA SER A 311 1.54 -5.75 4.43
C SER A 311 2.61 -6.80 4.15
N SER A 312 3.74 -6.74 4.86
CA SER A 312 4.80 -7.75 4.82
C SER A 312 5.67 -7.72 6.09
N ASN A 313 6.33 -8.84 6.37
CA ASN A 313 7.31 -9.04 7.43
C ASN A 313 8.74 -9.02 6.89
N GLU A 314 9.73 -8.99 7.78
CA GLU A 314 11.14 -9.13 7.36
C GLU A 314 11.36 -10.49 6.69
N GLY A 315 12.15 -10.50 5.61
CA GLY A 315 12.38 -11.71 4.83
C GLY A 315 11.25 -12.11 3.87
N ASP A 316 10.12 -11.41 3.83
CA ASP A 316 9.07 -11.61 2.83
C ASP A 316 9.54 -11.22 1.42
N LEU A 317 8.85 -11.72 0.38
CA LEU A 317 9.15 -11.45 -1.02
C LEU A 317 8.22 -10.38 -1.61
N ILE A 318 8.82 -9.26 -2.03
CA ILE A 318 8.10 -8.12 -2.61
C ILE A 318 8.31 -8.10 -4.13
N LEU A 319 7.25 -7.83 -4.91
CA LEU A 319 7.33 -7.70 -6.36
C LEU A 319 6.84 -6.32 -6.82
N ASP A 320 7.60 -5.74 -7.74
CA ASP A 320 7.18 -4.60 -8.55
C ASP A 320 7.52 -4.86 -10.01
N CYS A 321 6.50 -5.13 -10.84
CA CYS A 321 6.67 -5.39 -12.27
C CYS A 321 6.52 -4.13 -13.13
N PHE A 322 6.41 -2.95 -12.52
CA PHE A 322 6.39 -1.63 -13.16
C PHE A 322 7.36 -0.70 -12.40
N MET A 323 8.57 -1.20 -12.13
CA MET A 323 9.38 -0.64 -11.05
C MET A 323 9.93 0.76 -11.32
N GLY A 324 10.04 1.19 -12.59
CA GLY A 324 10.65 2.44 -12.98
C GLY A 324 12.03 2.61 -12.36
N SER A 325 12.21 3.67 -11.55
CA SER A 325 13.47 3.92 -10.85
C SER A 325 13.82 2.92 -9.74
N GLY A 326 12.95 1.96 -9.44
CA GLY A 326 13.17 0.92 -8.43
C GLY A 326 12.88 1.36 -7.00
N THR A 327 12.08 2.41 -6.76
CA THR A 327 11.83 2.89 -5.39
C THR A 327 11.23 1.79 -4.49
N THR A 328 10.34 0.95 -5.01
CA THR A 328 9.74 -0.16 -4.25
C THR A 328 10.79 -1.17 -3.81
N ILE A 329 11.65 -1.63 -4.73
CA ILE A 329 12.68 -2.63 -4.44
C ILE A 329 13.76 -2.10 -3.50
N ILE A 330 14.08 -0.80 -3.61
CA ILE A 330 15.00 -0.12 -2.69
C ILE A 330 14.39 -0.06 -1.28
N ALA A 331 13.12 0.32 -1.16
CA ALA A 331 12.42 0.35 0.11
C ALA A 331 12.33 -1.05 0.74
N ALA A 332 12.06 -2.08 -0.06
CA ALA A 332 12.05 -3.47 0.38
C ALA A 332 13.43 -3.90 0.93
N GLN A 333 14.52 -3.59 0.21
CA GLN A 333 15.87 -3.90 0.63
C GLN A 333 16.27 -3.19 1.93
N GLU A 334 15.99 -1.88 2.05
CA GLU A 334 16.25 -1.11 3.28
C GLU A 334 15.46 -1.63 4.49
N LEU A 335 14.37 -2.35 4.24
CA LEU A 335 13.54 -2.98 5.26
C LEU A 335 13.87 -4.46 5.47
N GLY A 336 14.91 -5.02 4.86
CA GLY A 336 15.28 -6.43 5.05
C GLY A 336 14.30 -7.42 4.40
N ARG A 337 13.58 -7.00 3.36
CA ARG A 337 12.75 -7.89 2.53
C ARG A 337 13.51 -8.32 1.27
N LYS A 338 13.15 -9.48 0.73
CA LYS A 338 13.59 -9.91 -0.61
C LYS A 338 12.75 -9.17 -1.64
N TRP A 339 13.30 -8.94 -2.83
CA TRP A 339 12.58 -8.20 -3.86
C TRP A 339 12.78 -8.75 -5.27
N ILE A 340 11.77 -8.54 -6.10
CA ILE A 340 11.82 -8.74 -7.55
C ILE A 340 11.36 -7.44 -8.21
N GLY A 341 12.19 -6.90 -9.10
CA GLY A 341 11.88 -5.71 -9.90
C GLY A 341 11.92 -6.03 -11.39
N MET A 342 11.02 -5.47 -12.18
CA MET A 342 11.02 -5.60 -13.64
C MET A 342 10.73 -4.28 -14.33
N ASP A 343 11.52 -3.96 -15.36
CA ASP A 343 11.22 -2.86 -16.27
C ASP A 343 11.74 -3.16 -17.68
N LYS A 344 11.05 -2.64 -18.70
CA LYS A 344 11.45 -2.74 -20.11
C LYS A 344 12.33 -1.58 -20.56
N SER A 345 12.40 -0.49 -19.78
CA SER A 345 13.21 0.68 -20.09
C SER A 345 14.67 0.46 -19.68
N PRO A 346 15.64 0.48 -20.61
CA PRO A 346 17.05 0.38 -20.25
C PRO A 346 17.47 1.49 -19.27
N LYS A 347 16.84 2.66 -19.33
CA LYS A 347 17.13 3.77 -18.42
C LYS A 347 16.63 3.51 -17.00
N ALA A 348 15.44 2.91 -16.85
CA ALA A 348 14.92 2.47 -15.55
C ALA A 348 15.86 1.45 -14.89
N ILE A 349 16.36 0.50 -15.69
CA ILE A 349 17.35 -0.49 -15.24
C ILE A 349 18.67 0.18 -14.81
N GLU A 350 19.22 1.10 -15.60
CA GLU A 350 20.45 1.82 -15.24
C GLU A 350 20.30 2.58 -13.91
N VAL A 351 19.21 3.35 -13.76
CA VAL A 351 18.96 4.17 -12.56
C VAL A 351 18.76 3.28 -11.33
N SER A 352 17.94 2.23 -11.44
CA SER A 352 17.70 1.31 -10.33
C SER A 352 18.97 0.59 -9.89
N GLN A 353 19.82 0.12 -10.82
CA GLN A 353 21.11 -0.49 -10.50
C GLN A 353 22.03 0.49 -9.76
N LYS A 354 22.10 1.75 -10.20
CA LYS A 354 22.88 2.80 -9.52
C LYS A 354 22.37 3.06 -8.10
N ARG A 355 21.05 3.14 -7.91
CA ARG A 355 20.45 3.35 -6.58
C ARG A 355 20.67 2.15 -5.66
N LEU A 356 20.53 0.91 -6.16
CA LEU A 356 20.81 -0.31 -5.40
C LEU A 356 22.27 -0.38 -4.94
N LYS A 357 23.23 0.02 -5.79
CA LYS A 357 24.65 0.06 -5.41
C LYS A 357 24.89 0.99 -4.22
N LYS A 358 24.31 2.20 -4.22
CA LYS A 358 24.40 3.16 -3.09
C LYS A 358 23.84 2.56 -1.80
N VAL A 359 22.78 1.75 -1.88
CA VAL A 359 22.18 1.12 -0.68
C VAL A 359 23.10 0.04 -0.12
N GLN A 360 23.73 -0.77 -0.98
CA GLN A 360 24.69 -1.81 -0.58
C GLN A 360 25.94 -1.24 0.09
N GLU A 361 26.40 -0.06 -0.32
CA GLU A 361 27.55 0.61 0.31
C GLU A 361 27.24 1.10 1.73
N ASN A 362 25.97 1.44 2.02
CA ASN A 362 25.54 2.02 3.29
C ASN A 362 25.03 1.00 4.32
N LEU A 363 24.59 -0.18 3.87
CA LEU A 363 24.11 -1.26 4.72
C LEU A 363 25.11 -2.42 4.60
N TYR A 364 25.72 -2.84 5.70
CA TYR A 364 26.58 -4.04 5.76
C TYR A 364 25.88 -5.34 5.30
N SER A 365 24.61 -5.29 4.90
CA SER A 365 23.92 -6.34 4.15
C SER A 365 24.26 -6.23 2.66
N SER A 366 25.03 -7.19 2.15
CA SER A 366 25.22 -7.36 0.71
C SER A 366 23.89 -7.74 0.05
N GLY A 367 23.10 -6.76 -0.38
CA GLY A 367 21.85 -6.97 -1.13
C GLY A 367 22.14 -7.44 -2.56
N LYS A 368 22.86 -8.55 -2.70
CA LYS A 368 23.16 -9.16 -4.00
C LYS A 368 21.85 -9.53 -4.70
N TYR A 369 21.88 -9.47 -6.02
CA TYR A 369 20.73 -9.75 -6.85
C TYR A 369 21.16 -10.39 -8.17
N GLU A 370 20.26 -11.18 -8.70
CA GLU A 370 20.35 -11.76 -10.01
C GLU A 370 19.88 -10.73 -11.04
N TYR A 371 20.71 -10.43 -12.03
CA TYR A 371 20.33 -9.54 -13.13
C TYR A 371 20.01 -10.37 -14.36
N ILE A 372 18.76 -10.29 -14.81
CA ILE A 372 18.21 -11.16 -15.85
C ILE A 372 17.80 -10.28 -17.02
N LYS A 373 18.23 -10.65 -18.23
CA LYS A 373 17.78 -10.03 -19.48
C LYS A 373 16.88 -11.00 -20.23
N ILE A 374 15.66 -10.57 -20.54
CA ILE A 374 14.71 -11.30 -21.39
C ILE A 374 15.06 -10.95 -22.84
N GLU A 375 15.20 -11.97 -23.70
CA GLU A 375 15.53 -11.79 -25.13
C GLU A 375 14.30 -11.69 -26.02
#